data_AF-A0A7Y3DYF6-F1
#
_entry.id   AF-A0A7Y3DYF6-F1
#
_cell.length_a   1.000
_cell.length_b   1.000
_cell.length_c   1.000
_cell.angle_alpha   90.00
_cell.angle_beta   90.00
_cell.angle_gamma   90.00
#
_symmetry.space_group_name_H-M   'P 1'
#
loop_
_entity.id
_entity.type
_entity.pdbx_description
1 polymer ?
#
loop_
_entity_poly.entity_id
_entity_poly.type
_entity_poly.pdbx_seq_one_letter_code
_entity_poly.pdbx_strand_id
1 'polypeptide(L)'
;LVLGWLAGAETEMVVAVDEREWFRITPVKLFIGLLMIGFALFELLPRFQHLEFDRRWLPLGGLLSGFFGGLSGHQGALRSAFLAKSGLTTERFVGSNAVIGFLVDLTRIAVYVAMFRAAGGDMAAFGGWPLVITGALAAFCGVLLGKRYLHKVTMKSVRTLVGVLLLGVGLALVIGAL
;
A
#
# COMPACT_ATOMS: atom_id res chain seq x y z
N LEU A 1 -9.28 4.55 19.51
CA LEU A 1 -9.09 4.24 20.95
C LEU A 1 -8.06 3.13 21.17
N VAL A 2 -8.24 1.91 20.66
CA VAL A 2 -7.25 0.80 20.80
C VAL A 2 -5.87 1.14 20.20
N LEU A 3 -5.84 1.80 19.04
CA LEU A 3 -4.59 2.18 18.37
C LEU A 3 -3.86 3.38 18.99
N GLY A 4 -4.59 4.29 19.64
CA GLY A 4 -3.97 5.35 20.45
C GLY A 4 -3.32 4.79 21.72
N TRP A 5 -3.90 3.71 22.25
CA TRP A 5 -3.32 2.97 23.38
C TRP A 5 -2.09 2.15 22.95
N LEU A 6 -2.09 1.57 21.74
CA LEU A 6 -0.91 0.91 21.14
C LEU A 6 0.20 1.88 20.71
N ALA A 7 -0.15 3.08 20.25
CA ALA A 7 0.81 4.13 19.90
C ALA A 7 1.42 4.80 21.15
N GLY A 8 0.72 4.78 22.29
CA GLY A 8 1.23 5.22 23.59
C GLY A 8 1.91 4.12 24.42
N ALA A 9 1.95 2.88 23.92
CA ALA A 9 2.70 1.80 24.57
C ALA A 9 4.19 1.98 24.25
N GLU A 10 4.92 2.64 25.15
CA GLU A 10 6.36 2.96 25.10
C GLU A 10 7.30 1.73 25.15
N THR A 11 6.98 0.68 24.40
CA THR A 11 7.91 -0.44 24.19
C THR A 11 8.56 -0.25 22.82
N GLU A 12 9.43 0.75 22.73
CA GLU A 12 10.34 0.90 21.61
C GLU A 12 11.56 0.00 21.85
N MET A 13 11.62 -1.14 21.16
CA MET A 13 12.87 -1.91 21.08
C MET A 13 13.73 -1.26 20.00
N VAL A 14 14.68 -0.43 20.43
CA VAL A 14 15.72 0.15 19.58
C VAL A 14 16.96 -0.73 19.69
N VAL A 15 17.30 -1.45 18.62
CA VAL A 15 18.58 -2.15 18.52
C VAL A 15 19.58 -1.17 17.92
N ALA A 16 20.27 -0.43 18.79
CA ALA A 16 21.33 0.49 18.40
C ALA A 16 22.65 -0.28 18.27
N VAL A 17 23.27 -0.22 17.10
CA VAL A 17 24.67 -0.59 16.90
C VAL A 17 25.39 0.70 16.50
N ASP A 18 26.29 1.17 17.38
CA ASP A 18 27.22 2.28 17.11
C ASP A 18 26.54 3.65 16.86
N GLU A 19 25.73 4.11 17.82
CA GLU A 19 25.03 5.42 17.84
C GLU A 19 24.13 5.78 16.64
N ARG A 20 23.93 4.85 15.69
CA ARG A 20 22.91 4.95 14.63
C ARG A 20 21.76 4.00 14.92
N GLU A 21 20.55 4.52 14.86
CA GLU A 21 19.33 3.70 14.94
C GLU A 21 19.10 2.95 13.63
N TRP A 22 19.57 1.70 13.52
CA TRP A 22 19.38 0.88 12.32
C TRP A 22 18.05 0.12 12.33
N PHE A 23 17.56 -0.26 13.51
CA PHE A 23 16.37 -1.09 13.65
C PHE A 23 15.47 -0.56 14.77
N ARG A 24 14.33 0.03 14.40
CA ARG A 24 13.31 0.55 15.33
C ARG A 24 12.04 -0.26 15.17
N ILE A 25 11.82 -1.20 16.07
CA ILE A 25 10.64 -2.05 16.09
C ILE A 25 9.60 -1.39 17.02
N THR A 26 8.60 -0.75 16.42
CA THR A 26 7.41 -0.30 17.16
C THR A 26 6.33 -1.39 17.12
N PRO A 27 5.50 -1.52 18.17
CA PRO A 27 4.39 -2.47 18.19
C PRO A 27 3.47 -2.34 16.98
N VAL A 28 3.31 -1.11 16.47
CA VAL A 28 2.54 -0.80 15.27
C VAL A 28 3.19 -1.37 14.00
N LYS A 29 4.50 -1.17 13.80
CA LYS A 29 5.23 -1.74 12.65
C LYS A 29 5.22 -3.26 12.68
N LEU A 30 5.41 -3.87 13.84
CA LEU A 30 5.35 -5.31 14.03
C LEU A 30 3.98 -5.88 13.66
N PHE A 31 2.90 -5.26 14.14
CA PHE A 31 1.53 -5.67 13.83
C PHE A 31 1.21 -5.55 12.33
N ILE A 32 1.61 -4.44 11.70
CA ILE A 32 1.46 -4.23 10.25
C ILE A 32 2.27 -5.27 9.47
N GLY A 33 3.52 -5.49 9.85
CA GLY A 33 4.40 -6.47 9.20
C GLY A 33 3.82 -7.89 9.26
N LEU A 34 3.30 -8.30 10.42
CA LEU A 34 2.59 -9.58 10.59
C LEU A 34 1.33 -9.67 9.72
N LEU A 35 0.54 -8.60 9.63
CA LEU A 35 -0.62 -8.56 8.73
C LEU A 35 -0.20 -8.70 7.26
N MET A 36 0.85 -8.00 6.83
CA MET A 36 1.38 -8.08 5.46
C MET A 36 1.91 -9.47 5.13
N ILE A 37 2.63 -10.10 6.07
CA ILE A 37 3.09 -11.50 5.93
C ILE A 37 1.88 -12.43 5.83
N GLY A 38 0.86 -12.25 6.66
CA GLY A 38 -0.39 -13.00 6.59
C GLY A 38 -1.04 -12.91 5.21
N PHE A 39 -1.23 -11.70 4.69
CA PHE A 39 -1.76 -11.47 3.34
C PHE A 39 -0.88 -12.09 2.25
N ALA A 40 0.44 -11.95 2.36
CA ALA A 40 1.39 -12.54 1.42
C ALA A 40 1.30 -14.07 1.39
N LEU A 41 1.21 -14.72 2.56
CA LEU A 41 1.03 -16.16 2.67
C LEU A 41 -0.30 -16.62 2.07
N PHE A 42 -1.39 -15.90 2.33
CA PHE A 42 -2.69 -16.15 1.68
C PHE A 42 -2.63 -16.03 0.15
N GLU A 43 -1.76 -15.15 -0.35
CA GLU A 43 -1.61 -14.91 -1.77
C GLU A 43 -0.69 -15.91 -2.48
N LEU A 44 0.41 -16.30 -1.81
CA LEU A 44 1.42 -17.23 -2.32
C LEU A 44 1.02 -18.71 -2.17
N LEU A 45 0.28 -19.10 -1.12
CA LEU A 45 -0.07 -20.52 -0.92
C LEU A 45 -1.06 -21.02 -1.99
N PRO A 46 -0.71 -22.07 -2.77
CA PRO A 46 -1.57 -22.60 -3.85
C PRO A 46 -2.94 -23.06 -3.37
N ARG A 47 -3.05 -23.51 -2.11
CA ARG A 47 -4.31 -23.94 -1.50
C ARG A 47 -5.33 -22.81 -1.32
N PHE A 48 -4.86 -21.57 -1.12
CA PHE A 48 -5.70 -20.38 -0.99
C PHE A 48 -5.79 -19.58 -2.30
N GLN A 49 -5.08 -20.00 -3.36
CA GLN A 49 -5.13 -19.34 -4.68
C GLN A 49 -6.49 -19.52 -5.39
N HIS A 50 -7.24 -20.58 -5.08
CA HIS A 50 -8.56 -20.82 -5.66
C HIS A 50 -9.71 -20.24 -4.85
N LEU A 51 -9.43 -19.61 -3.70
CA LEU A 51 -10.45 -18.92 -2.94
C LEU A 51 -10.72 -17.57 -3.59
N GLU A 52 -11.88 -17.49 -4.24
CA GLU A 52 -12.43 -16.25 -4.75
C GLU A 52 -13.35 -15.65 -3.68
N PHE A 53 -13.12 -14.38 -3.35
CA PHE A 53 -14.07 -13.66 -2.51
C PHE A 53 -15.32 -13.39 -3.31
N ASP A 54 -16.44 -13.90 -2.81
CA ASP A 54 -17.75 -13.60 -3.37
C ASP A 54 -18.01 -12.09 -3.34
N ARG A 55 -18.66 -11.56 -4.38
CA ARG A 55 -18.83 -10.12 -4.64
C ARG A 55 -19.48 -9.37 -3.47
N ARG A 56 -20.30 -10.06 -2.67
CA ARG A 56 -20.92 -9.54 -1.44
C ARG A 56 -19.92 -9.07 -0.38
N TRP A 57 -18.69 -9.58 -0.38
CA TRP A 57 -17.65 -9.20 0.58
C TRP A 57 -16.75 -8.06 0.09
N LEU A 58 -16.90 -7.62 -1.17
CA LEU A 58 -16.12 -6.51 -1.73
C LEU A 58 -16.25 -5.20 -0.95
N PRO A 59 -17.45 -4.77 -0.51
CA PRO A 59 -17.58 -3.54 0.28
C PRO A 59 -16.87 -3.66 1.64
N LEU A 60 -17.05 -4.79 2.33
CA LEU A 60 -16.44 -5.03 3.64
C LEU A 60 -14.92 -5.12 3.54
N GLY A 61 -14.40 -5.87 2.56
CA GLY A 61 -12.96 -5.99 2.33
C GLY A 61 -12.34 -4.68 1.86
N GLY A 62 -13.04 -3.87 1.08
CA GLY A 62 -12.61 -2.51 0.73
C GLY A 62 -12.52 -1.59 1.95
N LEU A 63 -13.47 -1.68 2.88
CA LEU A 63 -13.47 -0.91 4.13
C LEU A 63 -12.31 -1.32 5.04
N LEU A 64 -12.11 -2.62 5.24
CA LEU A 64 -11.00 -3.17 6.05
C LEU A 64 -9.64 -2.86 5.42
N SER A 65 -9.50 -3.08 4.10
CA SER A 65 -8.27 -2.75 3.37
C SER A 65 -7.99 -1.25 3.39
N GLY A 66 -9.02 -0.39 3.32
CA GLY A 66 -8.88 1.06 3.42
C GLY A 66 -8.44 1.49 4.81
N PHE A 67 -9.05 0.95 5.86
CA PHE A 67 -8.70 1.26 7.25
C PHE A 67 -7.29 0.81 7.61
N PHE A 68 -6.96 -0.48 7.44
CA PHE A 68 -5.63 -1.00 7.75
C PHE A 68 -4.57 -0.45 6.79
N GLY A 69 -4.93 -0.20 5.54
CA GLY A 69 -4.06 0.46 4.56
C GLY A 69 -3.74 1.90 4.91
N GLY A 70 -4.72 2.68 5.36
CA GLY A 70 -4.53 4.05 5.81
C GLY A 70 -3.72 4.12 7.10
N LEU A 71 -3.99 3.22 8.05
CA LEU A 71 -3.23 3.11 9.30
C LEU A 71 -1.76 2.77 9.06
N SER A 72 -1.51 1.81 8.18
CA SER A 72 -0.16 1.30 7.91
C SER A 72 0.66 2.14 6.96
N GLY A 73 0.03 3.05 6.20
CA GLY A 73 0.66 3.72 5.07
C GLY A 73 0.82 2.84 3.81
N HIS A 74 0.45 1.55 3.86
CA HIS A 74 0.66 0.57 2.78
C HIS A 74 -0.64 0.21 2.04
N GLN A 75 -1.56 1.16 1.91
CA GLN A 75 -2.90 0.96 1.34
C GLN A 75 -2.91 0.36 -0.06
N GLY A 76 -1.95 0.74 -0.92
CA GLY A 76 -1.86 0.22 -2.28
C GLY A 76 -1.63 -1.30 -2.32
N ALA A 77 -0.81 -1.81 -1.41
CA ALA A 77 -0.42 -3.21 -1.39
C ALA A 77 -1.55 -4.11 -0.84
N LEU A 78 -2.17 -3.70 0.28
CA LEU A 78 -3.31 -4.41 0.87
C LEU A 78 -4.54 -4.42 -0.07
N ARG A 79 -4.80 -3.29 -0.76
CA ARG A 79 -5.90 -3.21 -1.74
C ARG A 79 -5.66 -4.14 -2.93
N SER A 80 -4.42 -4.17 -3.43
CA SER A 80 -4.04 -5.00 -4.57
C SER A 80 -4.16 -6.49 -4.23
N ALA A 81 -3.73 -6.90 -3.03
CA ALA A 81 -3.91 -8.28 -2.56
C ALA A 81 -5.39 -8.69 -2.47
N PHE A 82 -6.24 -7.81 -1.95
CA PHE A 82 -7.68 -8.06 -1.86
C PHE A 82 -8.34 -8.19 -3.24
N LEU A 83 -8.07 -7.25 -4.16
CA LEU A 83 -8.61 -7.27 -5.52
C LEU A 83 -8.08 -8.44 -6.36
N ALA A 84 -6.87 -8.95 -6.08
CA ALA A 84 -6.31 -10.11 -6.77
C ALA A 84 -7.07 -11.42 -6.47
N LYS A 85 -7.93 -11.41 -5.45
CA LYS A 85 -8.76 -12.54 -5.01
C LYS A 85 -10.24 -12.41 -5.38
N SER A 86 -10.65 -11.38 -6.12
CA SER A 86 -12.05 -11.18 -6.52
C SER A 86 -12.39 -11.73 -7.92
N GLY A 87 -11.63 -12.71 -8.42
CA GLY A 87 -11.88 -13.36 -9.73
C GLY A 87 -11.75 -12.43 -10.95
N LEU A 88 -11.00 -11.33 -10.83
CA LEU A 88 -10.84 -10.36 -11.92
C LEU A 88 -9.79 -10.82 -12.94
N THR A 89 -10.00 -10.49 -14.22
CA THR A 89 -8.95 -10.59 -15.25
C THR A 89 -7.88 -9.53 -15.02
N THR A 90 -6.69 -9.70 -15.60
CA THR A 90 -5.57 -8.77 -15.44
C THR A 90 -5.96 -7.32 -15.77
N GLU A 91 -6.73 -7.11 -16.83
CA GLU A 91 -7.18 -5.79 -17.29
C GLU A 91 -8.16 -5.17 -16.31
N ARG A 92 -9.12 -5.96 -15.82
CA ARG A 92 -10.10 -5.49 -14.83
C ARG A 92 -9.42 -5.18 -13.50
N PHE A 93 -8.47 -6.01 -13.09
CA PHE A 93 -7.67 -5.79 -11.88
C PHE A 93 -6.90 -4.47 -11.96
N VAL A 94 -6.10 -4.27 -13.02
CA VAL A 94 -5.29 -3.04 -13.17
C VAL A 94 -6.19 -1.82 -13.33
N GLY A 95 -7.26 -1.92 -14.11
CA GLY A 95 -8.22 -0.82 -14.32
C GLY A 95 -8.93 -0.42 -13.02
N SER A 96 -9.47 -1.38 -12.27
CA SER A 96 -10.11 -1.10 -10.98
C SER A 96 -9.13 -0.52 -9.97
N ASN A 97 -7.91 -1.06 -9.89
CA ASN A 97 -6.88 -0.55 -8.99
C ASN A 97 -6.48 0.89 -9.33
N ALA A 98 -6.40 1.23 -10.62
CA ALA A 98 -6.11 2.58 -11.11
C ALA A 98 -7.23 3.57 -10.77
N VAL A 99 -8.50 3.22 -11.01
CA VAL A 99 -9.64 4.09 -10.68
C VAL A 99 -9.75 4.31 -9.17
N ILE A 100 -9.60 3.26 -8.35
CA ILE A 100 -9.62 3.42 -6.89
C ILE A 100 -8.42 4.26 -6.43
N GLY A 101 -7.25 4.10 -7.04
CA GLY A 101 -6.07 4.94 -6.79
C GLY A 101 -6.37 6.42 -7.07
N PHE A 102 -6.89 6.72 -8.25
CA PHE A 102 -7.24 8.07 -8.65
C PHE A 102 -8.24 8.74 -7.70
N LEU A 103 -9.30 8.02 -7.29
CA LEU A 103 -10.28 8.56 -6.35
C LEU A 103 -9.66 8.85 -4.98
N VAL A 104 -8.81 7.95 -4.47
CA VAL A 104 -8.09 8.16 -3.20
C VAL A 104 -7.15 9.36 -3.30
N ASP A 105 -6.37 9.46 -4.38
CA ASP A 105 -5.44 10.57 -4.57
C ASP A 105 -6.15 11.91 -4.71
N LEU A 106 -7.30 11.96 -5.39
CA LEU A 106 -8.13 13.15 -5.48
C LEU A 106 -8.60 13.63 -4.10
N THR A 107 -9.09 12.71 -3.27
CA THR A 107 -9.50 13.06 -1.88
C THR A 107 -8.31 13.54 -1.05
N ARG A 108 -7.14 12.91 -1.21
CA ARG A 108 -5.93 13.26 -0.48
C ARG A 108 -5.41 14.64 -0.86
N ILE A 109 -5.37 14.96 -2.15
CA ILE A 109 -4.97 16.29 -2.64
C ILE A 109 -5.93 17.36 -2.08
N ALA A 110 -7.24 17.11 -2.10
CA ALA A 110 -8.22 18.06 -1.57
C ALA A 110 -8.00 18.35 -0.08
N VAL A 111 -7.78 17.30 0.74
CA VAL A 111 -7.49 17.44 2.17
C VAL A 111 -6.17 18.16 2.40
N TYR A 112 -5.11 17.79 1.67
CA TYR A 112 -3.79 18.41 1.82
C TYR A 112 -3.81 19.89 1.44
N VAL A 113 -4.52 20.27 0.37
CA VAL A 113 -4.70 21.67 -0.01
C VAL A 113 -5.45 22.44 1.07
N ALA A 114 -6.51 21.86 1.63
CA ALA A 114 -7.27 22.49 2.71
C ALA A 114 -6.42 22.69 3.97
N MET A 115 -5.66 21.68 4.39
CA MET A 115 -4.75 21.76 5.54
C MET A 115 -3.61 22.76 5.31
N PHE A 116 -3.02 22.78 4.11
CA PHE A 116 -1.94 23.70 3.78
C PHE A 116 -2.40 25.16 3.80
N ARG A 117 -3.60 25.43 3.28
CA ARG A 117 -4.22 26.77 3.36
C ARG A 117 -4.55 27.15 4.79
N ALA A 118 -5.10 26.24 5.59
CA ALA A 118 -5.41 26.48 7.00
C ALA A 118 -4.14 26.77 7.83
N ALA A 119 -2.99 26.20 7.45
CA ALA A 119 -1.70 26.46 8.06
C ALA A 119 -1.02 27.77 7.59
N GLY A 120 -1.69 28.59 6.76
CA GLY A 120 -1.15 29.84 6.26
C GLY A 120 -0.10 29.67 5.15
N GLY A 121 -0.03 28.50 4.52
CA GLY A 121 0.95 28.21 3.48
C GLY A 121 0.67 28.98 2.19
N ASP A 122 1.72 29.60 1.64
CA ASP A 122 1.70 30.23 0.33
C ASP A 122 2.05 29.21 -0.76
N MET A 123 1.09 28.94 -1.66
CA MET A 123 1.28 28.01 -2.78
C MET A 123 2.31 28.53 -3.80
N ALA A 124 2.56 29.85 -3.84
CA ALA A 124 3.53 30.46 -4.75
C ALA A 124 4.99 30.15 -4.37
N ALA A 125 5.25 29.82 -3.10
CA ALA A 125 6.57 29.43 -2.60
C ALA A 125 6.91 27.95 -2.82
N PHE A 126 6.02 27.16 -3.45
CA PHE A 126 6.24 25.74 -3.69
C PHE A 126 7.28 25.50 -4.80
N GLY A 127 8.54 25.26 -4.41
CA GLY A 127 9.66 24.99 -5.33
C GLY A 127 9.69 23.57 -5.92
N GLY A 128 8.72 22.70 -5.59
CA GLY A 128 8.72 21.27 -5.95
C GLY A 128 8.20 20.95 -7.36
N TRP A 129 7.79 21.94 -8.16
CA TRP A 129 7.22 21.74 -9.49
C TRP A 129 8.08 20.87 -10.45
N PRO A 130 9.42 20.99 -10.49
CA PRO A 130 10.25 20.12 -11.33
C PRO A 130 10.12 18.63 -10.97
N LEU A 131 10.02 18.30 -9.67
CA LEU A 131 9.83 16.92 -9.21
C LEU A 131 8.45 16.38 -9.58
N VAL A 132 7.42 17.22 -9.47
CA VAL A 132 6.06 16.86 -9.85
C VAL A 132 5.98 16.58 -11.35
N ILE A 133 6.56 17.45 -12.18
CA ILE A 133 6.55 17.30 -13.64
C ILE A 133 7.34 16.05 -14.06
N THR A 134 8.56 15.87 -13.56
CA THR A 134 9.38 14.70 -13.90
C THR A 134 8.75 13.40 -13.42
N GLY A 135 8.19 13.38 -12.21
CA GLY A 135 7.44 12.25 -11.68
C GLY A 135 6.18 11.93 -12.50
N ALA A 136 5.41 12.95 -12.91
CA ALA A 136 4.25 12.77 -13.76
C ALA A 136 4.62 12.20 -15.14
N LEU A 137 5.67 12.72 -15.77
CA LEU A 137 6.17 12.19 -17.03
C LEU A 137 6.64 10.74 -16.90
N ALA A 138 7.39 10.42 -15.85
CA ALA A 138 7.82 9.06 -15.56
C ALA A 138 6.63 8.11 -15.36
N ALA A 139 5.60 8.54 -14.62
CA ALA A 139 4.37 7.78 -14.42
C ALA A 139 3.62 7.55 -15.74
N PHE A 140 3.47 8.59 -16.58
CA PHE A 140 2.85 8.47 -17.90
C PHE A 140 3.60 7.50 -18.80
N CYS A 141 4.93 7.63 -18.91
CA CYS A 141 5.77 6.70 -19.65
C CYS A 141 5.61 5.27 -19.14
N GLY A 142 5.60 5.08 -17.82
CA GLY A 142 5.37 3.78 -17.18
C GLY A 142 4.02 3.16 -17.53
N VAL A 143 2.93 3.94 -17.52
CA VAL A 143 1.59 3.46 -17.89
C VAL A 143 1.50 3.10 -19.37
N LEU A 144 2.11 3.89 -20.26
CA LEU A 144 2.13 3.61 -21.70
C LEU A 144 2.88 2.30 -22.01
N LEU A 145 4.04 2.10 -21.38
CA LEU A 145 4.81 0.86 -21.45
C LEU A 145 4.00 -0.31 -20.85
N GLY A 146 3.44 -0.13 -19.66
CA GLY A 146 2.66 -1.13 -18.96
C GLY A 146 1.46 -1.61 -19.77
N LYS A 147 0.69 -0.69 -20.37
CA LYS A 147 -0.43 -1.02 -21.27
C LYS A 147 0.00 -1.90 -22.43
N ARG A 148 1.18 -1.64 -23.01
CA ARG A 148 1.71 -2.45 -24.13
C ARG A 148 2.03 -3.87 -23.71
N TYR A 149 2.53 -4.11 -22.50
CA TYR A 149 2.92 -5.45 -22.04
C TYR A 149 1.85 -6.18 -21.21
N LEU A 150 0.78 -5.50 -20.80
CA LEU A 150 -0.25 -6.05 -19.93
C LEU A 150 -0.88 -7.34 -20.46
N HIS A 151 -1.08 -7.43 -21.78
CA HIS A 151 -1.64 -8.62 -22.45
C HIS A 151 -0.76 -9.87 -22.33
N LYS A 152 0.53 -9.72 -22.00
CA LYS A 152 1.45 -10.84 -21.77
C LYS A 152 1.49 -11.29 -20.31
N VAL A 153 0.82 -10.56 -19.41
CA VAL A 153 0.87 -10.82 -17.97
C VAL A 153 -0.35 -11.63 -17.53
N THR A 154 -0.09 -12.80 -16.94
CA THR A 154 -1.14 -13.64 -16.37
C THR A 154 -1.49 -13.21 -14.94
N MET A 155 -2.72 -13.46 -14.51
CA MET A 155 -3.13 -13.22 -13.11
C MET A 155 -2.29 -14.01 -12.11
N LYS A 156 -1.77 -15.19 -12.48
CA LYS A 156 -0.84 -15.95 -11.64
C LYS A 156 0.47 -15.18 -11.41
N SER A 157 1.00 -14.53 -12.45
CA SER A 157 2.20 -13.68 -12.37
C SER A 157 1.95 -12.47 -11.47
N VAL A 158 0.82 -11.78 -11.64
CA VAL A 158 0.46 -10.62 -10.79
C VAL A 158 0.36 -11.03 -9.32
N ARG A 159 -0.36 -12.11 -9.04
CA ARG A 159 -0.55 -12.63 -7.68
C ARG A 159 0.77 -13.00 -7.02
N THR A 160 1.64 -13.71 -7.75
CA THR A 160 2.97 -14.09 -7.25
C THR A 160 3.82 -12.85 -6.97
N LEU A 161 3.82 -11.87 -7.88
CA LEU A 161 4.57 -10.63 -7.72
C LEU A 161 4.12 -9.83 -6.50
N VAL A 162 2.81 -9.60 -6.37
CA VAL A 162 2.23 -8.87 -5.23
C VAL A 162 2.54 -9.59 -3.92
N GLY A 163 2.35 -10.93 -3.88
CA GLY A 163 2.66 -11.73 -2.71
C GLY A 163 4.12 -11.67 -2.28
N VAL A 164 5.07 -11.79 -3.23
CA VAL A 164 6.51 -11.69 -2.93
C VAL A 164 6.89 -10.31 -2.42
N LEU A 165 6.38 -9.25 -3.05
CA LEU A 165 6.65 -7.87 -2.61
C LEU A 165 6.07 -7.59 -1.22
N LEU A 166 4.84 -8.05 -0.96
CA LEU A 166 4.22 -7.95 0.36
C LEU A 166 5.00 -8.70 1.44
N LEU A 167 5.50 -9.90 1.12
CA LEU A 167 6.32 -10.67 2.03
C LEU A 167 7.64 -9.93 2.34
N GLY A 168 8.30 -9.40 1.32
CA GLY A 168 9.53 -8.62 1.48
C GLY A 168 9.34 -7.40 2.38
N VAL A 169 8.31 -6.59 2.12
CA VAL A 169 8.00 -5.41 2.94
C VAL A 169 7.58 -5.81 4.35
N GLY A 170 6.77 -6.86 4.50
CA GLY A 170 6.34 -7.36 5.80
C GLY A 170 7.51 -7.83 6.66
N LEU A 171 8.46 -8.58 6.07
CA LEU A 171 9.69 -9.00 6.74
C LEU A 171 10.57 -7.80 7.12
N ALA A 172 10.71 -6.81 6.23
CA ALA A 172 11.48 -5.60 6.51
C ALA A 172 10.92 -4.81 7.71
N LEU A 173 9.59 -4.71 7.80
CA LEU A 173 8.91 -4.08 8.93
C LEU A 173 9.05 -4.86 10.24
N VAL A 174 8.98 -6.20 10.20
CA VAL A 174 9.15 -7.05 11.40
C VAL A 174 10.58 -7.01 11.92
N ILE A 175 11.57 -7.01 11.03
CA ILE A 175 12.99 -6.91 11.39
C ILE A 175 13.35 -5.49 11.86
N GLY A 176 12.50 -4.51 11.57
CA GLY A 176 12.70 -3.10 11.94
C GLY A 176 13.60 -2.33 10.98
N ALA A 177 13.91 -2.90 9.81
CA ALA A 177 14.72 -2.27 8.77
C ALA A 177 13.98 -1.12 8.06
N LEU A 178 12.65 -1.05 8.22
CA LEU A 178 11.75 -0.04 7.67
C LEU A 178 10.90 0.59 8.77
#